data_AF-A0A7S1DAX0-F1
#
_entry.id   AF-A0A7S1DAX0-F1
#
_cell.length_a   1.000
_cell.length_b   1.000
_cell.length_c   1.000
_cell.angle_alpha   90.00
_cell.angle_beta   90.00
_cell.angle_gamma   90.00
#
_symmetry.space_group_name_H-M   'P 1'
#
loop_
_entity.id
_entity.type
_entity.pdbx_description
1 polymer ?
#
loop_
_entity_poly.entity_id
_entity_poly.type
_entity_poly.pdbx_seq_one_letter_code
_entity_poly.pdbx_strand_id
1 'polypeptide(L)'
;MMGRTVEAVPDIPAGNTAALVGVDQYLLKTGTISTSEVAHNIKQLKFSVSPVVRVAVQPKNASDLPKLVEGLKRLAKSDPMVLVETDEESGENIIAGAGELHLEICLKDLQEDFMKGAPIVISEPVVSFRETVTAESDHEVMSKSPNKHNRLTMKGYSIPVEMQEDIEEGRKIDPHSKDFKERSKYIMEHYAETFP
;
A
#
# COMPACT_ATOMS: atom_id res chain seq x y z
N MET A 1 -11.65 -12.01 -24.27
CA MET A 1 -10.51 -11.26 -24.84
C MET A 1 -9.57 -12.28 -25.47
N MET A 2 -9.40 -12.27 -26.79
CA MET A 2 -8.50 -13.18 -27.50
C MET A 2 -7.24 -12.42 -27.93
N GLY A 3 -6.47 -11.95 -26.94
CA GLY A 3 -5.27 -11.14 -27.16
C GLY A 3 -5.60 -9.81 -27.86
N ARG A 4 -5.46 -9.78 -29.19
CA ARG A 4 -5.70 -8.58 -30.00
C ARG A 4 -7.19 -8.26 -30.21
N THR A 5 -8.04 -9.28 -30.26
CA THR A 5 -9.48 -9.09 -30.55
C THR A 5 -10.34 -9.23 -29.30
N VAL A 6 -11.41 -8.45 -29.27
CA VAL A 6 -12.39 -8.46 -28.18
C VAL A 6 -13.72 -8.90 -28.79
N GLU A 7 -14.30 -9.95 -28.21
CA GLU A 7 -15.63 -10.43 -28.57
C GLU A 7 -16.56 -10.17 -27.38
N ALA A 8 -17.69 -9.52 -27.65
CA ALA A 8 -18.69 -9.23 -26.65
C ALA A 8 -19.60 -10.45 -26.50
N VAL A 9 -19.64 -11.01 -25.28
CA VAL A 9 -20.49 -12.13 -24.92
C VAL A 9 -21.56 -11.67 -23.93
N PRO A 10 -22.80 -12.18 -24.02
CA PRO A 10 -23.90 -11.75 -23.14
C PRO A 10 -23.75 -12.27 -21.71
N ASP A 11 -23.21 -13.46 -21.52
CA ASP A 11 -23.01 -14.10 -20.22
C ASP A 11 -21.70 -14.91 -20.18
N ILE A 12 -21.17 -15.11 -18.97
CA ILE A 12 -19.90 -15.77 -18.74
C ILE A 12 -20.06 -16.74 -17.55
N PRO A 13 -19.87 -18.06 -17.73
CA PRO A 13 -19.98 -19.01 -16.64
C PRO A 13 -18.76 -18.95 -15.71
N ALA A 14 -18.92 -19.45 -14.49
CA ALA A 14 -17.89 -19.46 -13.46
C ALA A 14 -16.61 -20.17 -13.93
N GLY A 15 -15.45 -19.65 -13.49
CA GLY A 15 -14.13 -20.18 -13.82
C GLY A 15 -13.46 -19.55 -15.05
N ASN A 16 -14.15 -18.66 -15.77
CA ASN A 16 -13.59 -17.95 -16.92
C ASN A 16 -13.07 -16.55 -16.57
N THR A 17 -12.08 -16.08 -17.32
CA THR A 17 -11.55 -14.71 -17.23
C THR A 17 -12.24 -13.81 -18.25
N ALA A 18 -12.74 -12.67 -17.77
CA ALA A 18 -13.49 -11.71 -18.57
C ALA A 18 -12.96 -10.28 -18.39
N ALA A 19 -13.08 -9.46 -19.43
CA ALA A 19 -12.92 -8.01 -19.31
C ALA A 19 -14.29 -7.40 -19.04
N LEU A 20 -14.41 -6.61 -17.98
CA LEU A 20 -15.64 -5.94 -17.62
C LEU A 20 -15.50 -4.43 -17.83
N VAL A 21 -16.49 -3.82 -18.48
CA VAL A 21 -16.51 -2.39 -18.79
C VAL A 21 -17.60 -1.72 -17.95
N GLY A 22 -17.30 -0.55 -17.37
CA GLY A 22 -18.26 0.27 -16.63
C GLY A 22 -18.13 0.26 -15.10
N VAL A 23 -17.33 -0.65 -14.53
CA VAL A 23 -17.07 -0.69 -13.06
C VAL A 23 -15.80 0.03 -12.64
N ASP A 24 -15.05 0.59 -13.59
CA ASP A 24 -13.76 1.23 -13.36
C ASP A 24 -13.88 2.40 -12.34
N GLN A 25 -15.00 3.10 -12.28
CA GLN A 25 -15.16 4.21 -11.33
C GLN A 25 -15.08 3.78 -9.85
N TYR A 26 -15.46 2.54 -9.53
CA TYR A 26 -15.57 2.05 -8.16
C TYR A 26 -14.37 1.20 -7.72
N LEU A 27 -13.61 0.69 -8.69
CA LEU A 27 -12.45 -0.16 -8.44
C LEU A 27 -11.17 0.66 -8.56
N LEU A 28 -10.34 0.61 -7.51
CA LEU A 28 -9.00 1.21 -7.53
C LEU A 28 -7.97 0.19 -8.03
N LYS A 29 -7.56 -0.75 -7.18
CA LYS A 29 -6.57 -1.78 -7.56
C LYS A 29 -7.19 -3.16 -7.67
N THR A 30 -7.87 -3.57 -6.60
CA THR A 30 -8.54 -4.86 -6.51
C THR A 30 -9.90 -4.65 -5.86
N GLY A 31 -10.89 -5.40 -6.30
CA GLY A 31 -12.20 -5.43 -5.65
C GLY A 31 -12.97 -6.67 -6.06
N THR A 32 -13.94 -7.01 -5.22
CA THR A 32 -14.81 -8.17 -5.42
C THR A 32 -16.18 -7.66 -5.81
N ILE A 33 -16.73 -8.17 -6.90
CA ILE A 33 -18.09 -7.85 -7.35
C ILE A 33 -18.98 -9.01 -6.95
N SER A 34 -20.07 -8.72 -6.24
CA SER A 34 -21.07 -9.70 -5.84
C SER A 34 -22.46 -9.10 -5.90
N THR A 35 -23.46 -9.96 -6.14
CA THR A 35 -24.89 -9.63 -6.05
C THR A 35 -25.45 -9.83 -4.64
N SER A 36 -24.73 -10.53 -3.75
CA SER A 36 -25.14 -10.78 -2.37
C SER A 36 -24.68 -9.66 -1.44
N GLU A 37 -25.59 -9.17 -0.60
CA GLU A 37 -25.31 -8.13 0.41
C GLU A 37 -24.37 -8.61 1.53
N VAL A 38 -24.27 -9.93 1.75
CA VAL A 38 -23.45 -10.55 2.81
C VAL A 38 -22.09 -11.03 2.27
N ALA A 39 -21.77 -10.68 1.02
CA ALA A 39 -20.51 -11.08 0.42
C ALA A 39 -19.32 -10.39 1.09
N HIS A 40 -18.27 -11.17 1.33
CA HIS A 40 -17.01 -10.66 1.85
C HIS A 40 -16.02 -10.44 0.71
N ASN A 41 -15.14 -9.47 0.87
CA ASN A 41 -14.11 -9.19 -0.10
C ASN A 41 -13.07 -10.32 -0.15
N ILE A 42 -12.60 -10.62 -1.35
CA ILE A 42 -11.44 -11.49 -1.55
C ILE A 42 -10.20 -10.80 -0.96
N LYS A 43 -9.32 -11.60 -0.35
CA LYS A 43 -8.08 -11.12 0.25
C LYS A 43 -7.25 -10.35 -0.78
N GLN A 44 -6.74 -9.19 -0.37
CA GLN A 44 -5.87 -8.38 -1.21
C GLN A 44 -4.59 -9.13 -1.59
N LEU A 45 -4.08 -8.82 -2.78
CA LEU A 45 -2.82 -9.35 -3.26
C LEU A 45 -1.69 -8.90 -2.32
N LYS A 46 -0.99 -9.87 -1.74
CA LYS A 46 0.28 -9.62 -1.04
C LYS A 46 1.40 -9.63 -2.07
N PHE A 47 2.03 -8.48 -2.24
CA PHE A 47 3.20 -8.33 -3.09
C PHE A 47 4.46 -8.60 -2.29
N SER A 48 5.41 -9.35 -2.85
CA SER A 48 6.70 -9.63 -2.20
C SER A 48 7.61 -8.39 -2.14
N VAL A 49 7.31 -7.36 -2.94
CA VAL A 49 8.12 -6.15 -3.05
C VAL A 49 7.27 -4.96 -2.63
N SER A 50 7.84 -4.12 -1.77
CA SER A 50 7.24 -2.83 -1.41
C SER A 50 7.80 -1.72 -2.30
N PRO A 51 7.00 -0.72 -2.69
CA PRO A 51 7.49 0.44 -3.40
C PRO A 51 8.35 1.30 -2.47
N VAL A 52 9.66 1.35 -2.74
CA VAL A 52 10.65 2.02 -1.87
C VAL A 52 11.12 3.36 -2.42
N VAL A 53 11.16 3.50 -3.74
CA VAL A 53 11.62 4.70 -4.42
C VAL A 53 10.44 5.64 -4.61
N ARG A 54 10.55 6.88 -4.16
CA ARG A 54 9.52 7.92 -4.23
C ARG A 54 10.02 9.09 -5.04
N VAL A 55 9.14 9.66 -5.85
CA VAL A 55 9.42 10.82 -6.71
C VAL A 55 8.25 11.78 -6.61
N ALA A 56 8.52 13.06 -6.38
CA ALA A 56 7.51 14.10 -6.44
C ALA A 56 7.29 14.53 -7.89
N VAL A 57 6.02 14.65 -8.28
CA VAL A 57 5.59 15.03 -9.62
C VAL A 57 4.68 16.24 -9.52
N GLN A 58 5.01 17.28 -10.28
CA GLN A 58 4.24 18.51 -10.36
C GLN A 58 3.97 18.88 -11.82
N PRO A 59 2.82 19.50 -12.12
CA PRO A 59 2.56 19.99 -13.46
C PRO A 59 3.36 21.28 -13.68
N LYS A 60 3.97 21.45 -14.86
CA LYS A 60 4.69 22.69 -15.17
C LYS A 60 3.75 23.90 -15.24
N ASN A 61 2.50 23.67 -15.65
CA ASN A 61 1.44 24.68 -15.70
C ASN A 61 0.35 24.35 -14.67
N ALA A 62 -0.04 25.32 -13.85
CA ALA A 62 -1.11 25.13 -12.86
C ALA A 62 -2.46 24.72 -13.50
N SER A 63 -2.73 25.15 -14.73
CA SER A 63 -3.96 24.80 -15.47
C SER A 63 -4.08 23.30 -15.80
N ASP A 64 -2.97 22.56 -15.79
CA ASP A 64 -2.94 21.13 -16.11
C ASP A 64 -3.02 20.23 -14.86
N LEU A 65 -3.12 20.83 -13.66
CA LEU A 65 -3.25 20.08 -12.40
C LEU A 65 -4.44 19.11 -12.37
N PRO A 66 -5.64 19.46 -12.87
CA PRO A 66 -6.76 18.51 -12.92
C PRO A 66 -6.46 17.28 -13.79
N LYS A 67 -5.72 17.47 -14.90
CA LYS A 67 -5.31 16.38 -15.79
C LYS A 67 -4.27 15.49 -15.13
N LEU A 68 -3.33 16.08 -14.38
CA LEU A 68 -2.35 15.32 -13.60
C LEU A 68 -3.03 14.45 -12.55
N VAL A 69 -3.97 15.00 -11.78
CA VAL A 69 -4.70 14.24 -10.74
C VAL A 69 -5.51 13.09 -11.36
N GLU A 70 -6.16 13.33 -12.50
CA GLU A 70 -6.85 12.27 -13.24
C GLU A 70 -5.88 11.21 -13.78
N GLY A 71 -4.74 11.64 -14.32
CA GLY A 71 -3.70 10.76 -14.85
C GLY A 71 -3.08 9.89 -13.77
N LEU A 72 -2.77 10.46 -12.60
CA LEU A 72 -2.25 9.73 -11.44
C LEU A 72 -3.25 8.69 -10.94
N LYS A 73 -4.54 9.01 -10.92
CA LYS A 73 -5.60 8.03 -10.57
C LYS A 73 -5.66 6.88 -11.56
N ARG A 74 -5.45 7.13 -12.86
CA ARG A 74 -5.40 6.09 -13.88
C ARG A 74 -4.11 5.26 -13.78
N LEU A 75 -2.97 5.88 -13.53
CA LEU A 75 -1.70 5.20 -13.32
C LEU A 75 -1.79 4.22 -12.14
N ALA A 76 -2.37 4.66 -11.02
CA ALA A 76 -2.57 3.81 -9.84
C ALA A 76 -3.52 2.61 -10.06
N LYS A 77 -4.34 2.65 -11.13
CA LYS A 77 -5.21 1.54 -11.55
C LYS A 77 -4.50 0.61 -12.53
N SER A 78 -3.65 1.16 -13.39
CA SER A 78 -2.89 0.39 -14.38
C SER A 78 -1.83 -0.49 -13.73
N ASP A 79 -1.12 0.03 -12.72
CA ASP A 79 -0.07 -0.71 -12.03
C ASP A 79 -0.42 -0.95 -10.54
N PRO A 80 -0.45 -2.22 -10.08
CA PRO A 80 -0.81 -2.53 -8.69
C PRO A 80 0.28 -2.15 -7.67
N MET A 81 1.55 -2.06 -8.07
CA MET A 81 2.70 -1.75 -7.22
C MET A 81 2.91 -0.25 -7.04
N VAL A 82 2.40 0.57 -7.96
CA VAL A 82 2.51 2.03 -7.84
C VAL A 82 1.62 2.54 -6.71
N LEU A 83 2.20 3.32 -5.80
CA LEU A 83 1.42 4.10 -4.83
C LEU A 83 1.47 5.56 -5.23
N VAL A 84 0.31 6.19 -5.28
CA VAL A 84 0.18 7.62 -5.47
C VAL A 84 -0.36 8.18 -4.17
N GLU A 85 0.38 9.11 -3.60
CA GLU A 85 0.03 9.82 -2.38
C GLU A 85 0.12 11.31 -2.66
N THR A 86 -0.81 12.08 -2.11
CA THR A 86 -0.69 13.53 -2.10
C THR A 86 -0.33 13.93 -0.68
N ASP A 87 0.81 14.57 -0.51
CA ASP A 87 1.23 15.06 0.79
C ASP A 87 0.37 16.26 1.18
N GLU A 88 -0.31 16.17 2.33
CA GLU A 88 -1.25 17.20 2.79
C GLU A 88 -0.52 18.46 3.27
N GLU A 89 0.74 18.34 3.71
CA GLU A 89 1.53 19.47 4.22
C GLU A 89 2.14 20.31 3.08
N SER A 90 2.73 19.65 2.09
CA SER A 90 3.36 20.33 0.95
C SER A 90 2.44 20.54 -0.26
N GLY A 91 1.35 19.76 -0.35
CA GLY A 91 0.47 19.73 -1.52
C GLY A 91 1.08 19.03 -2.74
N GLU A 92 2.21 18.35 -2.58
CA GLU A 92 2.92 17.66 -3.66
C GLU A 92 2.33 16.27 -3.92
N ASN A 93 2.35 15.86 -5.20
CA ASN A 93 1.94 14.50 -5.56
C ASN A 93 3.17 13.61 -5.63
N ILE A 94 3.21 12.57 -4.82
CA ILE A 94 4.32 11.64 -4.71
C ILE A 94 3.91 10.32 -5.35
N ILE A 95 4.77 9.82 -6.25
CA ILE A 95 4.65 8.50 -6.86
C ILE A 95 5.71 7.60 -6.23
N ALA A 96 5.30 6.47 -5.66
CA ALA A 96 6.19 5.44 -5.16
C ALA A 96 6.19 4.22 -6.09
N GLY A 97 7.37 3.72 -6.41
CA GLY A 97 7.58 2.55 -7.26
C GLY A 97 8.58 1.56 -6.66
N ALA A 98 8.58 0.35 -7.21
CA ALA A 98 9.45 -0.74 -6.76
C ALA A 98 10.94 -0.50 -7.05
N GLY A 99 11.27 0.32 -8.06
CA GLY A 99 12.64 0.61 -8.47
C GLY A 99 12.70 1.72 -9.52
N GLU A 100 13.91 2.10 -9.91
CA GLU A 100 14.17 3.22 -10.83
C GLU A 100 13.58 2.98 -12.22
N LEU A 101 13.85 1.81 -12.82
CA LEU A 101 13.31 1.47 -14.14
C LEU A 101 11.78 1.43 -14.15
N HIS A 102 11.16 0.93 -13.07
CA HIS A 102 9.71 0.91 -12.95
C HIS A 102 9.15 2.33 -12.93
N LEU A 103 9.76 3.23 -12.16
CA LEU A 103 9.35 4.64 -12.13
C LEU A 103 9.55 5.34 -13.47
N GLU A 104 10.64 5.07 -14.21
CA GLU A 104 10.88 5.66 -15.52
C GLU A 104 9.77 5.32 -16.52
N ILE A 105 9.34 4.04 -16.55
CA ILE A 105 8.23 3.59 -17.40
C ILE A 105 6.92 4.26 -16.94
N CYS A 106 6.62 4.27 -15.64
CA CYS A 106 5.41 4.89 -15.12
C CYS A 106 5.33 6.40 -15.42
N LEU A 107 6.45 7.12 -15.33
CA LEU A 107 6.52 8.54 -15.63
C LEU A 107 6.33 8.80 -17.13
N LYS A 108 6.87 7.93 -17.98
CA LYS A 108 6.64 7.99 -19.43
C LYS A 108 5.17 7.77 -19.78
N ASP A 109 4.53 6.76 -19.21
CA ASP A 109 3.11 6.48 -19.41
C ASP A 109 2.24 7.64 -18.89
N LEU A 110 2.59 8.23 -17.74
CA LEU A 110 1.95 9.43 -17.20
C LEU A 110 2.01 10.61 -18.17
N GLN A 111 3.18 10.86 -18.77
CA GLN A 111 3.39 11.98 -19.66
C GLN A 111 2.75 11.77 -21.04
N GLU A 112 2.93 10.60 -21.65
CA GLU A 112 2.48 10.31 -23.02
C GLU A 112 0.98 10.01 -23.08
N ASP A 113 0.48 9.06 -22.28
CA ASP A 113 -0.88 8.56 -22.40
C ASP A 113 -1.88 9.39 -21.59
N PHE A 114 -1.53 9.74 -20.35
CA PHE A 114 -2.47 10.34 -19.42
C PHE A 114 -2.49 11.87 -19.46
N MET A 115 -1.33 12.51 -19.66
CA MET A 115 -1.20 13.97 -19.77
C MET A 115 -1.16 14.49 -21.21
N LYS A 116 -1.27 13.61 -22.22
CA LYS A 116 -1.28 13.97 -23.66
C LYS A 116 -0.08 14.85 -24.06
N GLY A 117 1.09 14.59 -23.48
CA GLY A 117 2.32 15.34 -23.73
C GLY A 117 2.48 16.64 -22.95
N ALA A 118 1.64 16.93 -21.95
CA ALA A 118 1.85 18.09 -21.09
C ALA A 118 3.12 17.91 -20.24
N PRO A 119 3.96 18.94 -20.10
CA PRO A 119 5.23 18.84 -19.40
C PRO A 119 5.02 18.72 -17.88
N ILE A 120 5.68 17.71 -17.30
CA ILE A 120 5.76 17.49 -15.86
C ILE A 120 7.15 17.84 -15.34
N VAL A 121 7.21 18.32 -14.11
CA VAL A 121 8.46 18.51 -13.35
C VAL A 121 8.56 17.34 -12.39
N ILE A 122 9.72 16.69 -12.40
CA ILE A 122 10.00 15.46 -11.66
C ILE A 122 11.15 15.78 -10.71
N SER A 123 10.99 15.46 -9.43
CA SER A 123 12.05 15.60 -8.43
C SER A 123 13.09 14.47 -8.54
N GLU A 124 14.20 14.62 -7.84
CA GLU A 124 15.12 13.50 -7.66
C GLU A 124 14.43 12.36 -6.89
N PRO A 125 14.75 11.09 -7.23
CA PRO A 125 14.21 9.93 -6.53
C PRO A 125 14.77 9.85 -5.12
N VAL A 126 13.88 9.76 -4.14
CA VAL A 126 14.20 9.64 -2.72
C VAL A 126 13.72 8.28 -2.20
N VAL A 127 14.50 7.66 -1.32
CA VAL A 127 14.11 6.40 -0.67
C VAL A 127 13.41 6.69 0.65
N SER A 128 12.36 5.93 0.96
CA SER A 128 11.68 6.05 2.25
C SER A 128 12.54 5.49 3.38
N PHE A 129 12.85 6.33 4.35
CA PHE A 129 13.48 5.88 5.59
C PHE A 129 12.43 5.25 6.51
N ARG A 130 12.85 4.23 7.27
CA ARG A 130 12.07 3.66 8.36
C ARG A 130 12.83 3.82 9.66
N GLU A 131 12.08 3.95 10.74
CA GLU A 131 12.64 4.08 12.09
C GLU A 131 12.60 2.73 12.80
N THR A 132 13.65 2.44 13.57
CA THR A 132 13.73 1.26 14.41
C THR A 132 14.46 1.59 15.71
N VAL A 133 14.24 0.78 16.74
CA VAL A 133 14.86 0.92 18.06
C VAL A 133 15.85 -0.22 18.24
N THR A 134 17.08 0.10 18.67
CA THR A 134 18.14 -0.89 18.88
C THR A 134 18.31 -1.30 20.34
N ALA A 135 18.01 -0.40 21.28
CA ALA A 135 18.18 -0.60 22.71
C ALA A 135 16.88 -0.35 23.49
N GLU A 136 16.78 -0.95 24.66
CA GLU A 136 15.68 -0.72 25.59
C GLU A 136 15.64 0.75 26.06
N SER A 137 14.43 1.29 26.21
CA SER A 137 14.25 2.64 26.76
C SER A 137 14.67 2.71 28.22
N ASP A 138 15.55 3.66 28.56
CA ASP A 138 16.04 3.88 29.93
C ASP A 138 14.92 4.17 30.94
N HIS A 139 13.85 4.82 30.47
CA HIS A 139 12.72 5.23 31.29
C HIS A 139 11.40 4.75 30.71
N GLU A 140 10.50 4.41 31.63
CA GLU A 140 9.10 4.16 31.30
C GLU A 140 8.38 5.52 31.19
N VAL A 141 7.75 5.77 30.04
CA VAL A 141 7.13 7.07 29.74
C VAL A 141 5.62 6.98 29.98
N MET A 142 5.08 7.98 30.70
CA MET A 142 3.65 8.10 30.96
C MET A 142 3.05 9.31 30.24
N SER A 143 2.01 9.07 29.45
CA SER A 143 1.17 10.12 28.86
C SER A 143 -0.22 10.11 29.46
N LYS A 144 -0.84 11.29 29.60
CA LYS A 144 -2.19 11.46 30.11
C LYS A 144 -3.08 12.00 29.01
N SER A 145 -4.30 11.50 28.92
CA SER A 145 -5.30 12.07 28.01
C SER A 145 -5.63 13.52 28.40
N PRO A 146 -6.08 14.37 27.45
CA PRO A 146 -6.44 15.76 27.75
C PRO A 146 -7.49 15.91 28.86
N ASN A 147 -8.42 14.94 28.97
CA ASN A 147 -9.43 14.88 30.04
C ASN A 147 -8.88 14.35 31.39
N LYS A 148 -7.60 13.98 31.47
CA LYS A 148 -6.88 13.46 32.65
C LYS A 148 -7.43 12.15 33.25
N HIS A 149 -8.40 11.51 32.61
CA HIS A 149 -8.99 10.25 33.10
C HIS A 149 -8.17 9.03 32.71
N ASN A 150 -7.47 9.08 31.57
CA ASN A 150 -6.66 7.97 31.08
C ASN A 150 -5.17 8.29 31.25
N ARG A 151 -4.42 7.28 31.69
CA ARG A 151 -2.95 7.30 31.75
C ARG A 151 -2.45 6.09 30.99
N LEU A 152 -1.58 6.32 30.02
CA LEU A 152 -0.91 5.28 29.25
C LEU A 152 0.55 5.30 29.61
N THR A 153 1.07 4.12 29.94
CA THR A 153 2.46 3.93 30.33
C THR A 153 3.07 2.93 29.37
N MET A 154 4.20 3.27 28.75
CA MET A 154 4.83 2.46 27.71
C MET A 154 6.35 2.47 27.87
N LYS A 155 6.96 1.35 27.48
CA LYS A 155 8.41 1.19 27.39
C LYS A 155 8.75 0.51 26.07
N GLY A 156 9.74 1.05 25.36
CA GLY A 156 10.18 0.53 24.07
C GLY A 156 11.27 -0.53 24.24
N TYR A 157 11.18 -1.59 23.43
CA TYR A 157 12.15 -2.67 23.33
C TYR A 157 12.44 -2.95 21.86
N SER A 158 13.65 -3.42 21.55
CA SER A 158 13.97 -3.95 20.24
C SER A 158 13.42 -5.37 20.09
N ILE A 159 12.85 -5.67 18.92
CA ILE A 159 12.30 -6.98 18.59
C ILE A 159 13.33 -7.74 17.73
N PRO A 160 13.58 -9.04 17.95
CA PRO A 160 14.48 -9.84 17.12
C PRO A 160 14.03 -9.87 15.67
N VAL A 161 15.00 -9.96 14.76
CA VAL A 161 14.74 -10.03 13.31
C VAL A 161 13.85 -11.23 12.97
N GLU A 162 14.07 -12.39 13.59
CA GLU A 162 13.27 -13.60 13.37
C GLU A 162 11.78 -13.40 13.72
N MET A 163 11.50 -12.67 14.80
CA MET A 163 10.13 -12.35 15.19
C MET A 163 9.49 -11.34 14.23
N GLN A 164 10.28 -10.40 13.68
CA GLN A 164 9.80 -9.46 12.68
C GLN A 164 9.39 -10.19 11.39
N GLU A 165 10.22 -11.13 10.91
CA GLU A 165 9.91 -11.96 9.74
C GLU A 165 8.66 -12.82 9.97
N ASP A 166 8.53 -13.48 11.14
CA ASP A 166 7.35 -14.27 11.50
C ASP A 166 6.05 -13.42 11.54
N ILE A 167 6.16 -12.14 11.91
CA ILE A 167 5.05 -11.17 11.87
C ILE A 167 4.71 -10.77 10.44
N GLU A 168 5.71 -10.42 9.61
CA GLU A 168 5.49 -9.99 8.22
C GLU A 168 4.88 -11.11 7.35
N GLU A 169 5.34 -12.35 7.53
CA GLU A 169 4.75 -13.51 6.87
C GLU A 169 3.28 -13.73 7.30
N GLY A 170 2.94 -13.37 8.54
CA GLY A 170 1.59 -13.48 9.10
C GLY A 170 1.09 -14.91 9.21
N ARG A 171 1.99 -15.91 9.23
CA ARG A 171 1.65 -17.34 9.35
C ARG A 171 1.58 -17.79 10.81
N LYS A 172 2.37 -17.16 11.69
CA LYS A 172 2.54 -17.61 13.08
C LYS A 172 2.14 -16.57 14.11
N ILE A 173 2.47 -15.31 13.87
CA ILE A 173 2.11 -14.18 14.73
C ILE A 173 1.21 -13.24 13.93
N ASP A 174 -0.10 -13.41 14.09
CA ASP A 174 -1.11 -12.58 13.41
C ASP A 174 -2.24 -12.22 14.39
N PRO A 175 -2.80 -10.99 14.33
CA PRO A 175 -3.87 -10.56 15.23
C PRO A 175 -5.24 -11.21 14.95
N HIS A 176 -5.48 -11.69 13.73
CA HIS A 176 -6.83 -11.99 13.23
C HIS A 176 -7.09 -13.48 13.02
N SER A 177 -6.07 -14.27 12.72
CA SER A 177 -6.20 -15.66 12.26
C SER A 177 -6.01 -16.72 13.34
N LYS A 178 -5.34 -16.39 14.46
CA LYS A 178 -5.06 -17.35 15.54
C LYS A 178 -5.64 -16.90 16.87
N ASP A 179 -6.13 -17.89 17.62
CA ASP A 179 -6.56 -17.68 18.99
C ASP A 179 -5.40 -17.12 19.83
N PHE A 180 -5.75 -16.19 20.73
CA PHE A 180 -4.79 -15.53 21.62
C PHE A 180 -3.86 -16.53 22.33
N LYS A 181 -4.41 -17.68 22.77
CA LYS A 181 -3.66 -18.72 23.48
C LYS A 181 -2.58 -19.37 22.62
N GLU A 182 -2.89 -19.68 21.35
CA GLU A 182 -1.93 -20.32 20.45
C GLU A 182 -0.79 -19.36 20.09
N ARG A 183 -1.15 -18.09 19.84
CA ARG A 183 -0.15 -17.04 19.57
C ARG A 183 0.75 -16.82 20.78
N SER A 184 0.17 -16.69 21.98
CA SER A 184 0.95 -16.53 23.22
C SER A 184 1.86 -17.72 23.48
N LYS A 185 1.37 -18.96 23.25
CA LYS A 185 2.19 -20.17 23.39
C LYS A 185 3.37 -20.17 22.41
N TYR A 186 3.14 -19.85 21.14
CA TYR A 186 4.21 -19.77 20.13
C TYR A 186 5.28 -18.74 20.50
N ILE A 187 4.85 -17.53 20.92
CA ILE A 187 5.77 -16.46 21.34
C ILE A 187 6.57 -16.89 22.58
N MET A 188 5.94 -17.53 23.57
CA MET A 188 6.65 -18.03 24.75
C MET A 188 7.62 -19.17 24.40
N GLU A 189 7.29 -20.07 23.48
CA GLU A 189 8.17 -21.19 23.12
C GLU A 189 9.40 -20.73 22.32
N HIS A 190 9.27 -19.70 21.49
CA HIS A 190 10.33 -19.30 20.54
C HIS A 190 11.06 -18.00 20.94
N TYR A 191 10.42 -17.11 21.72
CA TYR A 191 10.92 -15.77 22.01
C TYR A 191 10.85 -15.38 23.49
N ALA A 192 10.63 -16.34 24.42
CA ALA A 192 10.54 -16.02 25.85
C ALA A 192 11.82 -15.39 26.44
N GLU A 193 13.00 -15.73 25.91
CA GLU A 193 14.26 -15.18 26.40
C GLU A 193 14.53 -13.75 25.92
N THR A 194 13.74 -13.25 24.98
CA THR A 194 13.97 -11.93 24.38
C THR A 194 13.22 -10.80 25.05
N PHE A 195 12.21 -11.11 25.86
CA PHE A 195 11.47 -10.13 26.64
C PHE A 195 11.88 -10.26 28.12
N PRO A 196 12.14 -9.15 28.82
CA PRO A 196 12.50 -9.15 30.24
C PRO A 196 11.35 -9.58 31.16
#